data_AF-A0A4Z0GWN4-F1
#
_entry.id   AF-A0A4Z0GWN4-F1
#
_cell.length_a   1.000
_cell.length_b   1.000
_cell.length_c   1.000
_cell.angle_alpha   90.00
_cell.angle_beta   90.00
_cell.angle_gamma   90.00
#
_symmetry.space_group_name_H-M   'P 1'
#
loop_
_entity.id
_entity.type
_entity.pdbx_description
1 polymer ?
#
loop_
_entity_poly.entity_id
_entity_poly.type
_entity_poly.pdbx_seq_one_letter_code
_entity_poly.pdbx_strand_id
1 'polypeptide(L)'
;VILVPRHPLTGEPWRPPGDDAAVVPLDSGVWAYLAHPGETSPMPATGTLPYGVLRDDYPLPPHPWYPLTPHHRAFKDTLAGLPAIRSPRLRRYHDAYRS
;
A
#
# COMPACT_ATOMS: atom_id res chain seq x y z
N VAL A 1 -26.53 -13.92 -5.74
CA VAL A 1 -25.41 -14.88 -5.63
C VAL A 1 -24.20 -14.13 -5.12
N ILE A 2 -23.59 -14.58 -4.04
CA ILE A 2 -22.38 -13.98 -3.45
C ILE A 2 -21.23 -14.97 -3.62
N LEU A 3 -20.15 -14.52 -4.23
CA LEU A 3 -18.88 -15.25 -4.27
C LEU A 3 -18.18 -15.04 -2.93
N VAL A 4 -17.68 -16.11 -2.31
CA VAL A 4 -16.97 -16.03 -1.02
C VAL A 4 -15.70 -16.87 -1.06
N PRO A 5 -14.64 -16.50 -0.31
CA PRO A 5 -13.47 -17.36 -0.19
C PRO A 5 -13.78 -18.61 0.63
N ARG A 6 -13.17 -19.73 0.26
CA ARG A 6 -12.92 -20.85 1.18
C ARG A 6 -11.72 -20.52 2.05
N HIS A 7 -11.83 -20.87 3.33
CA HIS A 7 -10.74 -20.73 4.26
C HIS A 7 -9.57 -21.65 3.86
N PRO A 8 -8.33 -21.15 3.73
CA PRO A 8 -7.21 -21.93 3.18
C PRO A 8 -6.80 -23.11 4.08
N LEU A 9 -6.97 -22.99 5.40
CA LEU A 9 -6.62 -24.08 6.33
C LEU A 9 -7.75 -25.08 6.61
N THR A 10 -9.02 -24.64 6.59
CA THR A 10 -10.16 -25.46 7.04
C THR A 10 -11.08 -25.84 5.88
N GLY A 11 -10.95 -25.20 4.72
CA GLY A 11 -11.83 -25.39 3.56
C GLY A 11 -13.23 -24.77 3.72
N GLU A 12 -13.58 -24.28 4.91
CA GLU A 12 -14.90 -23.75 5.20
C GLU A 12 -15.17 -22.44 4.44
N PRO A 13 -16.33 -22.29 3.79
CA PRO A 13 -16.71 -21.04 3.15
C PRO A 13 -16.97 -19.94 4.18
N TRP A 14 -16.56 -18.71 3.86
CA TRP A 14 -16.95 -17.55 4.66
C TRP A 14 -18.48 -17.34 4.63
N ARG A 15 -19.07 -17.09 5.80
CA ARG A 15 -20.51 -16.84 5.95
C ARG A 15 -20.75 -15.35 6.21
N PRO A 16 -21.33 -14.61 5.24
CA PRO A 16 -21.69 -13.22 5.47
C PRO A 16 -22.81 -13.13 6.52
N PRO A 17 -22.81 -12.09 7.38
CA PRO A 17 -23.94 -11.85 8.29
C PRO A 17 -25.18 -11.43 7.49
N GLY A 18 -26.22 -12.27 7.51
CA GLY A 18 -27.47 -12.09 6.75
C GLY A 18 -27.65 -13.21 5.72
N ASP A 19 -28.78 -13.92 5.78
CA ASP A 19 -28.82 -15.35 5.40
C ASP A 19 -29.52 -15.68 4.06
N ASP A 20 -29.92 -14.69 3.25
CA ASP A 20 -30.80 -14.95 2.10
C ASP A 20 -30.12 -14.99 0.72
N ALA A 21 -28.80 -14.77 0.64
CA ALA A 21 -28.12 -14.77 -0.64
C ALA A 21 -27.42 -16.11 -0.90
N ALA A 22 -27.72 -16.74 -2.05
CA ALA A 22 -27.03 -17.95 -2.49
C ALA A 22 -25.50 -17.76 -2.53
N VAL A 23 -24.78 -18.50 -1.69
CA VAL A 23 -23.32 -18.43 -1.52
C VAL A 23 -22.63 -19.43 -2.46
N VAL A 24 -21.62 -18.97 -3.19
CA VAL A 24 -20.78 -19.81 -4.05
C VAL A 24 -19.33 -19.75 -3.54
N PRO A 25 -18.82 -20.82 -2.94
CA PRO A 25 -17.45 -20.86 -2.43
C PRO A 25 -16.45 -20.95 -3.57
N LEU A 26 -15.46 -20.07 -3.54
CA LEU A 26 -14.30 -20.10 -4.43
C LEU A 26 -13.06 -20.59 -3.69
N ASP A 27 -12.15 -21.21 -4.44
CA ASP A 27 -10.80 -21.48 -3.94
C ASP A 27 -10.13 -20.16 -3.49
N SER A 28 -9.33 -20.23 -2.43
CA SER A 28 -8.68 -19.06 -1.84
C SER A 28 -7.76 -18.32 -2.81
N GLY A 29 -7.06 -19.03 -3.71
CA GLY A 29 -6.21 -18.42 -4.73
C GLY A 29 -7.01 -17.73 -5.82
N VAL A 30 -8.13 -18.33 -6.24
CA VAL A 30 -9.06 -17.71 -7.21
C VAL A 30 -9.70 -16.46 -6.63
N TRP A 31 -10.09 -16.50 -5.35
CA TRP A 31 -10.61 -15.32 -4.66
C TRP A 31 -9.57 -14.20 -4.58
N ALA A 32 -8.32 -14.51 -4.22
CA ALA A 32 -7.25 -13.52 -4.12
C ALA A 32 -7.02 -12.77 -5.45
N TYR A 33 -7.04 -13.50 -6.56
CA TYR A 33 -6.92 -12.93 -7.91
C TYR A 33 -8.08 -11.98 -8.28
N LEU A 34 -9.31 -12.31 -7.87
CA LEU A 34 -10.47 -11.46 -8.14
C LEU A 34 -10.56 -10.23 -7.21
N ALA A 35 -10.11 -10.37 -5.96
CA ALA A 35 -10.23 -9.33 -4.93
C ALA A 35 -9.16 -8.23 -5.06
N HIS A 36 -8.01 -8.52 -5.67
CA HIS A 36 -6.93 -7.55 -5.84
C HIS A 36 -6.56 -7.44 -7.34
N PRO A 37 -6.82 -6.31 -8.01
CA PRO A 37 -6.39 -6.09 -9.38
C PRO A 37 -4.86 -5.92 -9.42
N GLY A 38 -4.14 -7.03 -9.57
CA GLY A 38 -2.68 -7.11 -9.60
C GLY A 38 -2.21 -8.56 -9.45
N GLU A 39 -0.98 -8.87 -9.86
CA GLU A 39 -0.44 -10.22 -9.68
C GLU A 39 -0.24 -10.49 -8.18
N THR A 40 -1.13 -11.30 -7.60
CA THR A 40 -1.15 -11.66 -6.17
C THR A 40 -0.33 -12.90 -5.84
N SER A 41 0.43 -13.42 -6.80
CA SER A 41 1.28 -14.58 -6.56
C SER A 41 2.37 -14.20 -5.57
N PRO A 42 2.53 -14.94 -4.46
CA PRO A 42 3.64 -14.74 -3.53
C PRO A 42 4.94 -14.83 -4.32
N MET A 43 5.70 -13.74 -4.35
CA MET A 43 6.98 -13.78 -5.03
C MET A 43 7.97 -14.59 -4.19
N PRO A 44 8.78 -15.47 -4.81
CA PRO A 44 9.86 -16.12 -4.09
C PRO A 44 10.74 -15.05 -3.46
N ALA A 45 11.06 -15.24 -2.18
CA ALA A 45 11.79 -14.26 -1.40
C ALA A 45 13.12 -13.92 -2.10
N THR A 46 13.24 -12.68 -2.58
CA THR A 46 14.47 -12.17 -3.18
C THR A 46 15.25 -11.43 -2.09
N GLY A 47 16.49 -11.86 -1.78
CA GLY A 47 17.32 -11.24 -0.73
C GLY A 47 17.84 -12.22 0.32
N THR A 48 17.95 -11.78 1.58
CA THR A 48 18.59 -12.50 2.71
C THR A 48 17.73 -13.60 3.35
N LEU A 49 16.59 -13.96 2.78
CA LEU A 49 15.71 -14.96 3.38
C LEU A 49 16.12 -16.39 3.03
N PRO A 50 15.86 -17.34 3.94
CA PRO A 50 16.07 -18.76 3.66
C PRO A 50 15.27 -19.22 2.44
N TYR A 51 15.86 -20.16 1.71
CA TYR A 51 15.21 -20.83 0.59
C TYR A 51 13.89 -21.49 1.02
N GLY A 52 12.83 -21.31 0.22
CA GLY A 52 11.50 -21.85 0.51
C GLY A 52 10.61 -20.97 1.38
N VAL A 53 11.10 -19.82 1.87
CA VAL A 53 10.25 -18.82 2.53
C VAL A 53 9.51 -18.01 1.48
N LEU A 54 8.18 -18.04 1.54
CA LEU A 54 7.31 -17.17 0.74
C LEU A 54 7.16 -15.82 1.45
N ARG A 55 7.30 -14.73 0.69
CA ARG A 55 6.99 -13.38 1.16
C ARG A 55 5.59 -13.00 0.69
N ASP A 56 4.80 -12.43 1.60
CA ASP A 56 3.50 -11.80 1.29
C ASP A 56 3.68 -10.37 0.74
N ASP A 57 4.90 -10.03 0.30
CA ASP A 57 5.23 -8.75 -0.30
C ASP A 57 4.74 -8.80 -1.76
N TYR A 58 3.59 -8.19 -2.01
CA TYR A 58 3.10 -7.89 -3.36
C TYR A 58 4.11 -7.01 -4.09
N PRO A 59 4.22 -7.11 -5.43
CA PRO A 59 5.08 -6.21 -6.20
C PRO A 59 4.74 -4.77 -5.84
N LEU A 60 5.70 -4.07 -5.22
CA LEU A 60 5.55 -2.65 -4.94
C LEU A 60 5.28 -1.95 -6.27
N PRO A 61 4.33 -0.99 -6.30
CA PRO A 61 4.14 -0.20 -7.50
C PRO A 61 5.49 0.37 -7.94
N PRO A 62 5.79 0.42 -9.26
CA PRO A 62 7.05 0.93 -9.75
C PRO A 62 7.32 2.27 -9.09
N HIS A 63 8.54 2.41 -8.54
CA HIS A 63 8.94 3.63 -7.86
C HIS A 63 8.60 4.81 -8.77
N PRO A 64 7.93 5.85 -8.26
CA PRO A 64 7.56 6.97 -9.09
C PRO A 64 8.80 7.49 -9.81
N TRP A 65 8.71 7.62 -11.14
CA TRP A 65 9.79 8.16 -11.97
C TRP A 65 10.12 9.62 -11.62
N TYR A 66 9.25 10.27 -10.85
CA TYR A 66 9.46 11.60 -10.31
C TYR A 66 10.08 11.53 -8.90
N PRO A 67 10.98 12.46 -8.56
CA PRO A 67 11.50 12.58 -7.20
C PRO A 67 10.36 12.75 -6.20
N LEU A 68 10.49 12.11 -5.03
CA LEU A 68 9.62 12.38 -3.89
C LEU A 68 9.80 13.83 -3.47
N THR A 69 8.92 14.70 -3.96
CA THR A 69 8.96 16.14 -3.69
C THR A 69 8.03 16.46 -2.53
N PRO A 70 8.53 17.17 -1.49
CA PRO A 70 7.67 17.59 -0.40
C PRO A 70 6.58 18.52 -0.94
N HIS A 71 5.37 18.41 -0.38
CA HIS A 71 4.27 19.28 -0.77
C HIS A 71 4.64 20.74 -0.48
N HIS A 72 4.89 21.53 -1.53
CA HIS A 72 5.51 22.85 -1.41
C HIS A 72 4.82 23.80 -0.42
N ARG A 73 3.48 23.80 -0.38
CA ARG A 73 2.72 24.67 0.54
C ARG A 73 2.91 24.26 2.01
N ALA A 74 2.61 23.00 2.34
CA ALA A 74 2.81 22.45 3.69
C ALA A 74 4.26 22.64 4.19
N PHE A 75 5.25 22.46 3.30
CA PHE A 75 6.64 22.67 3.63
C PHE A 75 6.97 24.15 3.92
N LYS A 76 6.47 25.10 3.13
CA LYS A 76 6.58 26.54 3.40
C LYS A 76 5.93 26.94 4.72
N ASP A 77 4.70 26.47 4.95
CA ASP A 77 3.94 26.78 6.17
C ASP A 77 4.66 26.25 7.41
N THR A 78 5.22 25.05 7.31
CA THR A 78 6.05 24.45 8.38
C THR A 78 7.32 25.29 8.62
N LEU A 79 8.03 25.70 7.57
CA LEU A 79 9.22 26.54 7.69
C LEU A 79 8.91 27.87 8.37
N ALA A 80 7.79 28.52 8.04
CA ALA A 80 7.38 29.79 8.64
C ALA A 80 7.10 29.67 10.16
N GLY A 81 6.67 28.51 10.63
CA GLY A 81 6.41 28.23 12.04
C GLY A 81 7.65 27.91 12.88
N LEU A 82 8.79 27.57 12.26
CA LEU A 82 10.01 27.23 12.98
C LEU A 82 10.72 28.49 13.50
N PRO A 83 11.13 28.56 14.78
CA PRO A 83 11.92 29.68 15.30
C PRO A 83 13.21 29.93 14.50
N ALA A 84 13.80 28.84 13.97
CA ALA A 84 15.00 28.84 13.15
C ALA A 84 14.86 29.57 11.80
N ILE A 85 13.62 29.89 11.36
CA ILE A 85 13.38 30.66 10.13
C ILE A 85 14.00 32.05 10.18
N ARG A 86 14.23 32.59 11.38
CA ARG A 86 14.94 33.85 11.60
C ARG A 86 16.42 33.78 11.23
N SER A 87 16.97 32.58 11.05
CA SER A 87 18.34 32.42 10.57
C SER A 87 18.48 32.91 9.12
N PRO A 88 19.57 33.60 8.76
CA PRO A 88 19.75 34.16 7.42
C PRO A 88 19.77 33.12 6.29
N ARG A 89 20.09 31.86 6.60
CA ARG A 89 20.14 30.77 5.63
C ARG A 89 18.74 30.26 5.29
N LEU A 90 17.92 29.99 6.31
CA LEU A 90 16.56 29.49 6.11
C LEU A 90 15.62 30.59 5.57
N ARG A 91 15.81 31.85 5.97
CA ARG A 91 15.05 32.97 5.41
C ARG A 91 15.29 33.14 3.91
N ARG A 92 16.54 33.13 3.47
CA ARG A 92 16.89 33.18 2.03
C ARG A 92 16.29 32.03 1.24
N TYR A 93 16.31 30.82 1.80
CA TYR A 93 15.70 29.65 1.17
C TYR A 93 14.18 29.78 1.09
N HIS A 94 13.50 30.22 2.15
CA HIS A 94 12.06 30.48 2.12
C HIS A 94 11.67 31.54 1.08
N ASP A 95 12.39 32.66 1.03
CA ASP A 95 12.10 33.78 0.12
C ASP A 95 12.28 33.38 -1.36
N ALA A 96 13.28 32.55 -1.67
CA ALA A 96 13.54 32.06 -3.03
C ALA A 96 12.42 31.17 -3.60
N TYR A 97 11.61 30.55 -2.74
CA TYR A 97 10.50 29.69 -3.18
C TYR A 97 9.16 30.43 -3.18
N ARG A 98 9.11 31.73 -2.85
CA ARG A 98 7.85 32.52 -2.76
C ARG A 98 7.37 33.08 -4.11
N SER A 99 8.17 33.02 -5.19
CA SER A 99 7.79 33.39 -6.56
C SER A 99 6.87 32.36 -7.20
#